data_AF-A0A6A6J9Y6-F1
#
_entry.id   AF-A0A6A6J9Y6-F1
#
_cell.length_a   1.000
_cell.length_b   1.000
_cell.length_c   1.000
_cell.angle_alpha   90.00
_cell.angle_beta   90.00
_cell.angle_gamma   90.00
#
_symmetry.space_group_name_H-M   'P 1'
#
loop_
_entity.id
_entity.type
_entity.pdbx_description
1 polymer ?
#
loop_
_entity_poly.entity_id
_entity_poly.type
_entity_poly.pdbx_seq_one_letter_code
_entity_poly.pdbx_strand_id
1 'polypeptide(L)'
;MKTLVTLTASALLASIAFAATVSPDGTCGGANGYTCLNSAFGNCCSQYGWCGSTTGHCGTGCNPAFGTCTNNPPPSSTVRSSSTPQPTPTKRVSTDGSCAGTNGYTCLGSTFGNCCSQWGWCGSTVDHCGTGCNSAFGSCTGNGGTTTSTTSTSPTPTPSGSVLQCLNTRNVPYKMTSDAGWADLIEPYNLRLPHTPAVVVLPSTNQHVQDAVVCAKQAGIKVQAKGGGHSYANFASGGKDGSMMIVLEAFNGIQLDASGVVKVGGGVRLGNLADGIWTQGQKALSHGTCPGVGIGGHATHGGYGHTSRNWGLAMDAIVKVDVVLANGTLVTASSTQNSEIFWGIRGAADSLGIVTSFYLQTRSAPSSITYFEIQFDGIFNSKATFTNTLLHLQDFARNASVVDNRISFGIYMDGYGSFAPSGAFFGSVSEFNTKIRPEFLRGLPTPTNVIVQSYSWYDYLVKVSGKNTIKVPLTGYDEHENFFAKSITVPESDGLTATSLNSLYDYIKRGTSVDYFIIINLYGGPGSAINSKDTNFAAYSDRHSLWVMQNYGFTANSITWINGLNDAVVKAQPQTQFGAYLNYVDPSLDAATAHKVYYGDAVYARLLALKKSIDPQSVFWNPQAIGA
;
A
#
# COMPACT_ATOMS: atom_id res chain seq x y z
N MET A 1 29.28 -19.47 0.26
CA MET A 1 30.47 -19.29 -0.58
C MET A 1 30.04 -18.53 -1.84
N LYS A 2 30.47 -17.28 -1.96
CA LYS A 2 30.15 -16.37 -3.08
C LYS A 2 31.23 -16.50 -4.16
N THR A 3 30.86 -16.51 -5.44
CA THR A 3 31.78 -16.18 -6.52
C THR A 3 31.02 -15.43 -7.61
N LEU A 4 31.33 -14.13 -7.73
CA LEU A 4 30.93 -13.22 -8.79
C LEU A 4 31.74 -13.52 -10.06
N VAL A 5 31.11 -13.43 -11.24
CA VAL A 5 31.82 -13.15 -12.50
C VAL A 5 31.04 -12.07 -13.26
N THR A 6 31.69 -10.92 -13.43
CA THR A 6 31.31 -9.78 -14.26
C THR A 6 31.79 -10.01 -15.70
N LEU A 7 31.01 -9.58 -16.70
CA LEU A 7 31.48 -9.40 -18.07
C LEU A 7 30.81 -8.17 -18.70
N THR A 8 31.64 -7.37 -19.36
CA THR A 8 31.43 -6.01 -19.87
C THR A 8 30.93 -5.98 -21.31
N ALA A 9 30.23 -4.91 -21.68
CA ALA A 9 29.72 -4.61 -23.02
C ALA A 9 30.75 -3.89 -23.91
N SER A 10 30.64 -4.00 -25.24
CA SER A 10 30.97 -2.93 -26.21
C SER A 10 30.39 -3.17 -27.62
N ALA A 11 30.14 -2.03 -28.30
CA ALA A 11 29.26 -1.72 -29.44
C ALA A 11 29.66 -2.18 -30.86
N LEU A 12 28.70 -2.10 -31.80
CA LEU A 12 28.91 -1.58 -33.17
C LEU A 12 27.59 -1.05 -33.80
N LEU A 13 27.59 0.17 -34.36
CA LEU A 13 26.51 0.77 -35.17
C LEU A 13 27.15 1.39 -36.43
N ALA A 14 26.56 1.14 -37.61
CA ALA A 14 26.91 1.78 -38.88
C ALA A 14 25.67 2.45 -39.49
N SER A 15 25.87 3.62 -40.09
CA SER A 15 24.87 4.60 -40.54
C SER A 15 24.51 4.48 -42.03
N ILE A 16 23.22 4.65 -42.35
CA ILE A 16 22.68 4.85 -43.71
C ILE A 16 21.91 6.18 -43.68
N ALA A 17 22.23 7.12 -44.58
CA ALA A 17 21.61 8.44 -44.66
C ALA A 17 20.26 8.36 -45.40
N PHE A 18 19.17 8.65 -44.70
CA PHE A 18 17.84 8.86 -45.26
C PHE A 18 17.62 10.35 -45.57
N ALA A 19 16.92 10.66 -46.67
CA ALA A 19 16.45 12.01 -46.95
C ALA A 19 15.44 12.43 -45.86
N ALA A 20 15.84 13.37 -45.00
CA ALA A 20 15.07 13.79 -43.83
C ALA A 20 13.86 14.66 -44.21
N THR A 21 12.70 14.35 -43.64
CA THR A 21 11.43 15.09 -43.79
C THR A 21 11.44 16.37 -42.95
N VAL A 22 10.92 17.49 -43.47
CA VAL A 22 10.88 18.78 -42.73
C VAL A 22 9.96 18.67 -41.51
N SER A 23 10.44 19.16 -40.36
CA SER A 23 9.78 19.03 -39.05
C SER A 23 8.38 19.68 -39.02
N PRO A 24 7.30 18.91 -38.76
CA PRO A 24 5.95 19.42 -38.65
C PRO A 24 5.59 19.93 -37.24
N ASP A 25 6.34 19.53 -36.21
CA ASP A 25 6.02 19.74 -34.79
C ASP A 25 7.15 20.44 -34.02
N GLY A 26 8.22 20.84 -34.70
CA GLY A 26 9.37 21.50 -34.12
C GLY A 26 10.44 20.55 -33.59
N THR A 27 10.27 19.23 -33.67
CA THR A 27 11.30 18.25 -33.29
C THR A 27 12.26 17.93 -34.44
N CYS A 28 13.50 17.56 -34.14
CA CYS A 28 14.50 17.19 -35.12
C CYS A 28 15.44 16.09 -34.62
N GLY A 29 15.93 15.25 -35.54
CA GLY A 29 16.68 14.04 -35.21
C GLY A 29 15.81 12.94 -34.58
N GLY A 30 16.42 12.09 -33.74
CA GLY A 30 15.73 10.98 -33.07
C GLY A 30 15.23 9.87 -34.01
N ALA A 31 14.31 9.03 -33.53
CA ALA A 31 13.80 7.87 -34.28
C ALA A 31 13.01 8.25 -35.55
N ASN A 32 12.49 9.47 -35.61
CA ASN A 32 11.70 9.97 -36.75
C ASN A 32 12.55 10.67 -37.82
N GLY A 33 13.79 11.06 -37.50
CA GLY A 33 14.74 11.61 -38.48
C GLY A 33 14.35 12.95 -39.11
N TYR A 34 13.55 13.78 -38.44
CA TYR A 34 13.10 15.06 -39.00
C TYR A 34 14.21 16.12 -39.10
N THR A 35 14.14 16.97 -40.13
CA THR A 35 15.04 18.10 -40.35
C THR A 35 14.37 19.45 -40.09
N CYS A 36 15.13 20.38 -39.51
CA CYS A 36 14.74 21.77 -39.34
C CYS A 36 14.94 22.61 -40.59
N LEU A 37 15.59 22.09 -41.64
CA LEU A 37 15.85 22.85 -42.85
C LEU A 37 14.53 23.29 -43.53
N ASN A 38 14.33 24.60 -43.64
CA ASN A 38 13.11 25.27 -44.09
C ASN A 38 11.88 25.08 -43.20
N SER A 39 12.08 24.74 -41.91
CA SER A 39 10.97 24.66 -40.95
C SER A 39 10.49 26.04 -40.51
N ALA A 40 9.18 26.16 -40.25
CA ALA A 40 8.57 27.37 -39.71
C ALA A 40 9.06 27.71 -38.28
N PHE A 41 9.66 26.75 -37.58
CA PHE A 41 10.22 26.92 -36.24
C PHE A 41 11.66 27.46 -36.26
N GLY A 42 12.34 27.39 -37.41
CA GLY A 42 13.72 27.80 -37.60
C GLY A 42 14.62 26.69 -38.13
N ASN A 43 15.76 27.06 -38.70
CA ASN A 43 16.61 26.15 -39.48
C ASN A 43 17.61 25.33 -38.67
N CYS A 44 17.78 25.59 -37.38
CA CYS A 44 18.80 24.95 -36.55
C CYS A 44 18.18 23.87 -35.65
N CYS A 45 18.79 22.69 -35.62
CA CYS A 45 18.42 21.60 -34.74
C CYS A 45 19.30 21.60 -33.49
N SER A 46 18.74 21.93 -32.33
CA SER A 46 19.51 21.98 -31.07
C SER A 46 20.00 20.59 -30.64
N GLN A 47 20.96 20.54 -29.72
CA GLN A 47 21.42 19.28 -29.10
C GLN A 47 20.31 18.50 -28.38
N TYR A 48 19.18 19.15 -28.08
CA TYR A 48 18.03 18.55 -27.42
C TYR A 48 16.95 18.09 -28.41
N GLY A 49 17.21 18.18 -29.71
CA GLY A 49 16.29 17.69 -30.75
C GLY A 49 15.13 18.63 -31.08
N TRP A 50 15.36 19.96 -30.99
CA TRP A 50 14.33 20.98 -31.28
C TRP A 50 14.79 22.01 -32.33
N CYS A 51 13.87 22.40 -33.21
CA CYS A 51 14.06 23.41 -34.25
C CYS A 51 13.95 24.83 -33.69
N GLY A 52 14.88 25.69 -34.10
CA GLY A 52 14.89 27.10 -33.71
C GLY A 52 15.80 27.96 -34.59
N SER A 53 15.76 29.27 -34.36
CA SER A 53 16.61 30.26 -35.06
C SER A 53 17.53 31.06 -34.11
N THR A 54 17.49 30.77 -32.81
CA THR A 54 18.28 31.50 -31.81
C THR A 54 19.65 30.85 -31.59
N THR A 55 20.57 31.57 -30.95
CA THR A 55 21.88 31.04 -30.56
C THR A 55 21.80 29.78 -29.69
N GLY A 56 20.75 29.62 -28.89
CA GLY A 56 20.51 28.38 -28.13
C GLY A 56 20.19 27.16 -28.99
N HIS A 57 19.78 27.36 -30.25
CA HIS A 57 19.48 26.28 -31.20
C HIS A 57 20.57 26.12 -32.25
N CYS A 58 21.19 27.23 -32.69
CA CYS A 58 22.21 27.26 -33.74
C CYS A 58 23.65 27.16 -33.22
N GLY A 59 23.86 27.27 -31.90
CA GLY A 59 25.18 27.29 -31.26
C GLY A 59 25.73 25.92 -30.90
N THR A 60 26.52 25.85 -29.83
CA THR A 60 27.21 24.63 -29.39
C THR A 60 26.24 23.46 -29.21
N GLY A 61 26.54 22.34 -29.88
CA GLY A 61 25.72 21.13 -29.85
C GLY A 61 24.61 21.08 -30.91
N CYS A 62 24.46 22.10 -31.76
CA CYS A 62 23.56 22.02 -32.91
C CYS A 62 23.91 20.82 -33.81
N ASN A 63 22.90 20.05 -34.23
CA ASN A 63 23.09 18.85 -35.02
C ASN A 63 23.04 19.15 -36.53
N PRO A 64 24.18 19.11 -37.25
CA PRO A 64 24.26 19.49 -38.65
C PRO A 64 23.62 18.47 -39.60
N ALA A 65 23.30 17.26 -39.12
CA ALA A 65 22.59 16.27 -39.92
C ALA A 65 21.10 16.63 -40.11
N PHE A 66 20.55 17.48 -39.23
CA PHE A 66 19.13 17.83 -39.19
C PHE A 66 18.87 19.35 -39.13
N GLY A 67 19.87 20.20 -39.39
CA GLY A 67 19.74 21.67 -39.40
C GLY A 67 20.99 22.39 -39.91
N THR A 68 20.92 23.71 -40.13
CA THR A 68 22.00 24.46 -40.81
C THR A 68 23.15 24.94 -39.92
N CYS A 69 23.07 24.75 -38.59
CA CYS A 69 24.14 24.93 -37.58
C CYS A 69 25.26 25.94 -37.88
N THR A 70 24.90 27.15 -38.31
CA THR A 70 25.82 28.27 -38.45
C THR A 70 25.72 29.16 -37.23
N ASN A 71 26.85 29.49 -36.60
CA ASN A 71 26.95 30.33 -35.40
C ASN A 71 26.53 31.81 -35.61
N ASN A 72 25.79 32.15 -36.68
CA ASN A 72 25.34 33.51 -36.97
C ASN A 72 23.99 33.50 -37.73
N PRO A 73 22.88 33.94 -37.12
CA PRO A 73 21.59 34.08 -37.82
C PRO A 73 21.56 35.37 -38.70
N PRO A 74 20.89 35.38 -39.88
CA PRO A 74 20.67 36.62 -40.64
C PRO A 74 19.59 37.50 -39.95
N PRO A 75 19.60 38.83 -40.18
CA PRO A 75 18.85 39.78 -39.34
C PRO A 75 17.34 39.76 -39.58
N SER A 76 16.62 39.96 -38.48
CA SER A 76 15.16 40.08 -38.37
C SER A 76 14.59 41.16 -39.31
N SER A 77 13.55 40.82 -40.08
CA SER A 77 12.79 41.82 -40.84
C SER A 77 11.65 42.40 -39.99
N THR A 78 11.71 43.71 -39.83
CA THR A 78 10.79 44.58 -39.10
C THR A 78 9.50 44.83 -39.88
N VAL A 79 8.34 44.69 -39.24
CA VAL A 79 7.12 45.44 -39.64
C VAL A 79 6.46 46.08 -38.41
N ARG A 80 6.11 47.36 -38.60
CA ARG A 80 5.68 48.39 -37.65
C ARG A 80 4.39 48.08 -36.86
N SER A 81 4.36 48.60 -35.63
CA SER A 81 3.14 48.85 -34.83
C SER A 81 2.25 49.95 -35.42
N SER A 82 0.93 49.79 -35.32
CA SER A 82 -0.04 50.88 -35.27
C SER A 82 -1.20 50.55 -34.32
N SER A 83 -1.55 51.52 -33.49
CA SER A 83 -2.51 51.52 -32.39
C SER A 83 -3.98 51.63 -32.82
N THR A 84 -4.86 50.81 -32.25
CA THR A 84 -6.24 51.14 -31.79
C THR A 84 -6.80 49.98 -30.95
N PRO A 85 -7.71 50.22 -29.98
CA PRO A 85 -8.02 49.28 -28.90
C PRO A 85 -9.29 48.43 -29.16
N GLN A 86 -9.22 47.09 -29.00
CA GLN A 86 -10.40 46.23 -28.85
C GLN A 86 -10.05 44.82 -28.29
N PRO A 87 -11.06 44.06 -27.81
CA PRO A 87 -11.33 43.74 -26.42
C PRO A 87 -10.55 42.51 -25.89
N THR A 88 -10.28 42.53 -24.59
CA THR A 88 -9.65 41.44 -23.82
C THR A 88 -10.46 40.13 -23.91
N PRO A 89 -9.89 39.01 -24.39
CA PRO A 89 -10.44 37.70 -24.10
C PRO A 89 -10.00 37.33 -22.69
N THR A 90 -10.93 37.30 -21.73
CA THR A 90 -10.70 36.73 -20.40
C THR A 90 -10.35 35.25 -20.57
N LYS A 91 -9.06 34.94 -20.43
CA LYS A 91 -8.55 33.55 -20.44
C LYS A 91 -9.29 32.76 -19.36
N ARG A 92 -9.72 31.53 -19.68
CA ARG A 92 -10.42 30.67 -18.72
C ARG A 92 -9.46 30.28 -17.60
N VAL A 93 -9.92 30.36 -16.35
CA VAL A 93 -9.11 29.95 -15.20
C VAL A 93 -8.93 28.45 -15.22
N SER A 94 -7.70 27.99 -14.99
CA SER A 94 -7.35 26.57 -14.98
C SER A 94 -8.13 25.81 -13.90
N THR A 95 -8.83 24.75 -14.33
CA THR A 95 -9.57 23.82 -13.47
C THR A 95 -8.86 22.47 -13.29
N ASP A 96 -7.84 22.20 -14.10
CA ASP A 96 -7.09 20.93 -14.11
C ASP A 96 -5.60 21.10 -13.76
N GLY A 97 -5.19 22.32 -13.42
CA GLY A 97 -3.81 22.65 -13.07
C GLY A 97 -2.94 23.00 -14.27
N SER A 98 -3.41 22.80 -15.50
CA SER A 98 -2.65 23.17 -16.71
C SER A 98 -2.80 24.64 -17.05
N CYS A 99 -1.77 25.23 -17.66
CA CYS A 99 -1.79 26.59 -18.19
C CYS A 99 -1.00 26.67 -19.49
N ALA A 100 -1.34 27.66 -20.32
CA ALA A 100 -0.92 27.71 -21.72
C ALA A 100 -1.46 26.49 -22.52
N GLY A 101 -0.71 25.99 -23.52
CA GLY A 101 -1.13 24.88 -24.38
C GLY A 101 -2.33 25.17 -25.29
N THR A 102 -2.85 24.12 -25.95
CA THR A 102 -3.95 24.20 -26.95
C THR A 102 -5.25 24.79 -26.38
N ASN A 103 -5.46 24.68 -25.07
CA ASN A 103 -6.67 25.15 -24.37
C ASN A 103 -6.56 26.57 -23.79
N GLY A 104 -5.35 27.14 -23.69
CA GLY A 104 -5.12 28.55 -23.35
C GLY A 104 -5.52 28.98 -21.92
N TYR A 105 -5.51 28.07 -20.94
CA TYR A 105 -5.89 28.36 -19.55
C TYR A 105 -4.93 29.31 -18.83
N THR A 106 -5.46 30.14 -17.93
CA THR A 106 -4.67 30.98 -17.01
C THR A 106 -4.70 30.45 -15.57
N CYS A 107 -3.59 30.61 -14.88
CA CYS A 107 -3.44 30.35 -13.46
C CYS A 107 -3.97 31.49 -12.58
N LEU A 108 -4.23 32.68 -13.14
CA LEU A 108 -4.73 33.82 -12.37
C LEU A 108 -6.12 33.49 -11.78
N GLY A 109 -6.20 33.37 -10.45
CA GLY A 109 -7.41 32.97 -9.73
C GLY A 109 -7.63 31.46 -9.63
N SER A 110 -6.67 30.63 -10.07
CA SER A 110 -6.76 29.17 -9.95
C SER A 110 -6.46 28.70 -8.53
N THR A 111 -7.11 27.61 -8.11
CA THR A 111 -6.87 26.95 -6.80
C THR A 111 -5.49 26.31 -6.69
N PHE A 112 -4.81 26.07 -7.82
CA PHE A 112 -3.46 25.48 -7.86
C PHE A 112 -2.35 26.52 -7.62
N GLY A 113 -2.66 27.81 -7.75
CA GLY A 113 -1.72 28.92 -7.62
C GLY A 113 -1.73 29.83 -8.84
N ASN A 114 -1.17 31.03 -8.69
CA ASN A 114 -1.32 32.10 -9.68
C ASN A 114 -0.23 32.12 -10.77
N CYS A 115 0.84 31.36 -10.62
CA CYS A 115 1.98 31.35 -11.54
C CYS A 115 1.89 30.19 -12.52
N CYS A 116 2.18 30.44 -13.79
CA CYS A 116 2.23 29.41 -14.82
C CYS A 116 3.69 29.06 -15.09
N SER A 117 4.12 27.85 -14.75
CA SER A 117 5.52 27.42 -14.93
C SER A 117 5.89 27.30 -16.41
N GLN A 118 7.19 27.24 -16.70
CA GLN A 118 7.69 26.93 -18.06
C GLN A 118 7.21 25.57 -18.60
N TRP A 119 6.73 24.69 -17.72
CA TRP A 119 6.20 23.37 -18.05
C TRP A 119 4.69 23.35 -18.27
N GLY A 120 4.02 24.51 -18.24
CA GLY A 120 2.59 24.62 -18.47
C GLY A 120 1.72 24.21 -17.28
N TRP A 121 2.21 24.40 -16.05
CA TRP A 121 1.48 24.06 -14.82
C TRP A 121 1.29 25.24 -13.87
N CYS A 122 0.13 25.32 -13.24
CA CYS A 122 -0.20 26.32 -12.24
C CYS A 122 0.37 25.99 -10.86
N GLY A 123 0.97 26.99 -10.22
CA GLY A 123 1.52 26.86 -8.88
C GLY A 123 1.79 28.20 -8.20
N SER A 124 2.27 28.16 -6.96
CA SER A 124 2.61 29.35 -6.16
C SER A 124 4.05 29.33 -5.64
N THR A 125 4.85 28.31 -5.98
CA THR A 125 6.24 28.17 -5.52
C THR A 125 7.21 28.84 -6.47
N VAL A 126 8.48 28.97 -6.06
CA VAL A 126 9.53 29.54 -6.92
C VAL A 126 9.72 28.74 -8.22
N ASP A 127 9.43 27.43 -8.22
CA ASP A 127 9.51 26.59 -9.43
C ASP A 127 8.45 26.97 -10.48
N HIS A 128 7.37 27.61 -10.04
CA HIS A 128 6.27 28.05 -10.89
C HIS A 128 6.34 29.55 -11.18
N CYS A 129 6.77 30.35 -10.20
CA CYS A 129 6.82 31.81 -10.26
C CYS A 129 8.19 32.37 -10.65
N GLY A 130 9.23 31.53 -10.67
CA GLY A 130 10.62 31.91 -10.95
C GLY A 130 10.97 31.87 -12.43
N THR A 131 12.24 31.58 -12.74
CA THR A 131 12.77 31.61 -14.10
C THR A 131 11.98 30.69 -15.03
N GLY A 132 11.49 31.24 -16.14
CA GLY A 132 10.68 30.51 -17.12
C GLY A 132 9.16 30.59 -16.86
N CYS A 133 8.71 31.26 -15.79
CA CYS A 133 7.29 31.52 -15.58
C CYS A 133 6.68 32.26 -16.79
N ASN A 134 5.54 31.76 -17.27
CA ASN A 134 4.82 32.30 -18.40
C ASN A 134 3.85 33.41 -17.97
N SER A 135 4.29 34.65 -18.10
CA SER A 135 3.54 35.85 -17.67
C SER A 135 2.28 36.11 -18.48
N ALA A 136 2.11 35.46 -19.65
CA ALA A 136 0.87 35.53 -20.40
C ALA A 136 -0.25 34.71 -19.73
N PHE A 137 0.08 33.68 -18.95
CA PHE A 137 -0.89 32.77 -18.35
C PHE A 137 -0.82 32.70 -16.82
N GLY A 138 0.09 33.42 -16.15
CA GLY A 138 0.15 33.55 -14.68
C GLY A 138 0.89 34.82 -14.22
N SER A 139 0.91 35.05 -12.90
CA SER A 139 1.59 36.21 -12.27
C SER A 139 3.05 35.89 -11.94
N CYS A 140 3.98 36.23 -12.84
CA CYS A 140 5.41 35.91 -12.71
C CYS A 140 6.22 36.92 -11.89
N THR A 141 5.59 37.61 -10.95
CA THR A 141 6.23 38.61 -10.09
C THR A 141 6.81 37.95 -8.84
N GLY A 142 7.97 37.30 -8.97
CA GLY A 142 8.74 36.80 -7.85
C GLY A 142 9.92 37.71 -7.50
N ASN A 143 9.77 38.55 -6.48
CA ASN A 143 10.86 39.03 -5.59
C ASN A 143 10.18 39.26 -4.23
N GLY A 144 10.55 38.58 -3.15
CA GLY A 144 11.88 38.70 -2.57
C GLY A 144 11.97 39.99 -1.75
N GLY A 145 11.09 40.15 -0.76
CA GLY A 145 11.14 41.25 0.22
C GLY A 145 11.61 40.74 1.58
N THR A 146 12.88 41.00 1.89
CA THR A 146 13.57 40.73 3.15
C THR A 146 13.01 41.55 4.32
N THR A 147 12.42 40.88 5.32
CA THR A 147 12.58 41.29 6.72
C THR A 147 13.56 40.33 7.37
N THR A 148 14.69 40.87 7.80
CA THR A 148 15.73 40.20 8.57
C THR A 148 15.15 39.50 9.79
N SER A 149 15.07 38.18 9.73
CA SER A 149 15.17 37.32 10.91
C SER A 149 16.25 36.30 10.63
N THR A 150 17.25 36.29 11.51
CA THR A 150 18.24 35.22 11.71
C THR A 150 17.77 33.86 11.19
N THR A 151 18.63 33.20 10.42
CA THR A 151 18.51 31.80 10.01
C THR A 151 18.22 30.90 11.22
N SER A 152 16.94 30.66 11.49
CA SER A 152 16.48 29.41 12.07
C SER A 152 16.17 28.49 10.89
N THR A 153 16.90 27.39 10.81
CA THR A 153 16.39 26.13 10.24
C THR A 153 14.89 26.03 10.51
N SER A 154 14.05 26.03 9.47
CA SER A 154 12.62 25.72 9.66
C SER A 154 12.56 24.32 10.27
N PRO A 155 12.02 24.18 11.49
CA PRO A 155 11.93 22.89 12.13
C PRO A 155 10.91 22.05 11.37
N THR A 156 11.14 20.73 11.37
CA THR A 156 10.09 19.70 11.35
C THR A 156 8.83 20.26 11.99
N PRO A 157 7.61 20.09 11.39
CA PRO A 157 6.39 20.74 11.87
C PRO A 157 6.28 20.57 13.38
N THR A 158 6.66 21.62 14.09
CA THR A 158 6.69 21.60 15.53
C THR A 158 5.24 21.78 15.90
N PRO A 159 4.67 20.87 16.68
CA PRO A 159 3.32 21.07 17.17
C PRO A 159 3.24 22.48 17.74
N SER A 160 2.29 23.29 17.27
CA SER A 160 2.05 24.61 17.83
C SER A 160 2.02 24.47 19.35
N GLY A 161 2.64 25.41 20.09
CA GLY A 161 2.80 25.29 21.55
C GLY A 161 1.54 24.88 22.31
N SER A 162 0.35 25.11 21.72
CA SER A 162 -0.95 24.62 22.17
C SER A 162 -1.07 23.10 22.41
N VAL A 163 -0.59 22.21 21.53
CA VAL A 163 -0.78 20.76 21.78
C VAL A 163 0.16 20.24 22.85
N LEU A 164 1.42 20.70 22.88
CA LEU A 164 2.37 20.30 23.93
C LEU A 164 1.94 20.86 25.28
N GLN A 165 1.45 22.11 25.33
CA GLN A 165 0.85 22.68 26.53
C GLN A 165 -0.36 21.87 26.99
N CYS A 166 -1.23 21.44 26.06
CA CYS A 166 -2.37 20.58 26.39
C CYS A 166 -1.93 19.21 26.93
N LEU A 167 -0.97 18.54 26.29
CA LEU A 167 -0.44 17.24 26.74
C LEU A 167 0.22 17.36 28.13
N ASN A 168 1.01 18.40 28.36
CA ASN A 168 1.64 18.68 29.66
C ASN A 168 0.60 18.95 30.75
N THR A 169 -0.41 19.76 30.47
CA THR A 169 -1.51 20.06 31.44
C THR A 169 -2.27 18.80 31.84
N ARG A 170 -2.32 17.81 30.95
CA ARG A 170 -3.02 16.53 31.16
C ARG A 170 -2.08 15.38 31.57
N ASN A 171 -0.79 15.66 31.80
CA ASN A 171 0.24 14.68 32.15
C ASN A 171 0.33 13.50 31.16
N VAL A 172 0.11 13.76 29.87
CA VAL A 172 0.22 12.73 28.84
C VAL A 172 1.69 12.53 28.46
N PRO A 173 2.27 11.31 28.60
CA PRO A 173 3.65 11.07 28.22
C PRO A 173 3.82 11.16 26.70
N TYR A 174 4.82 11.92 26.25
CA TYR A 174 5.18 12.03 24.85
C TYR A 174 6.69 12.15 24.68
N LYS A 175 7.15 11.98 23.43
CA LYS A 175 8.47 12.35 22.97
C LYS A 175 8.37 13.33 21.81
N MET A 176 9.46 14.05 21.60
CA MET A 176 9.73 14.97 20.50
C MET A 176 11.00 14.55 19.76
N THR A 177 11.24 15.14 18.59
CA THR A 177 12.41 14.85 17.75
C THR A 177 13.75 15.02 18.47
N SER A 178 13.83 15.87 19.50
CA SER A 178 15.03 16.10 20.30
C SER A 178 15.26 15.09 21.43
N ASP A 179 14.27 14.26 21.74
CA ASP A 179 14.32 13.35 22.88
C ASP A 179 15.06 12.05 22.53
N ALA A 180 15.83 11.53 23.49
CA ALA A 180 16.52 10.26 23.33
C ALA A 180 15.53 9.12 23.03
N GLY A 181 15.88 8.23 22.09
CA GLY A 181 15.03 7.11 21.67
C GLY A 181 13.78 7.52 20.88
N TRP A 182 13.72 8.76 20.36
CA TRP A 182 12.69 9.15 19.38
C TRP A 182 12.84 8.37 18.06
N ALA A 183 14.06 8.25 17.55
CA ALA A 183 14.36 7.59 16.28
C ALA A 183 13.81 6.15 16.27
N ASP A 184 14.13 5.37 17.29
CA ASP A 184 13.68 3.97 17.44
C ASP A 184 12.15 3.83 17.47
N LEU A 185 11.42 4.83 18.01
CA LEU A 185 9.96 4.78 18.08
C LEU A 185 9.31 5.00 16.71
N ILE A 186 9.91 5.85 15.89
CA ILE A 186 9.38 6.26 14.59
C ILE A 186 9.93 5.42 13.43
N GLU A 187 10.91 4.56 13.67
CA GLU A 187 11.47 3.71 12.64
C GLU A 187 10.35 2.79 12.07
N PRO A 188 10.06 2.88 10.76
CA PRO A 188 8.91 2.21 10.17
C PRO A 188 9.21 0.76 9.82
N TYR A 189 8.23 -0.12 9.89
CA TYR A 189 8.37 -1.49 9.37
C TYR A 189 8.78 -1.48 7.89
N ASN A 190 8.12 -0.66 7.05
CA ASN A 190 8.53 -0.47 5.67
C ASN A 190 9.51 0.71 5.53
N LEU A 191 10.80 0.42 5.40
CA LEU A 191 11.87 1.42 5.27
C LEU A 191 11.73 2.30 4.01
N ARG A 192 10.90 1.91 3.03
CA ARG A 192 10.68 2.67 1.81
C ARG A 192 9.90 3.97 2.02
N LEU A 193 9.06 4.03 3.06
CA LEU A 193 8.12 5.12 3.30
C LEU A 193 8.28 5.75 4.69
N PRO A 194 9.43 6.35 5.02
CA PRO A 194 9.58 7.03 6.30
C PRO A 194 8.67 8.27 6.35
N HIS A 195 8.05 8.46 7.51
CA HIS A 195 7.29 9.67 7.85
C HIS A 195 7.70 10.14 9.23
N THR A 196 7.74 11.45 9.43
CA THR A 196 8.16 12.10 10.68
C THR A 196 6.94 12.64 11.42
N PRO A 197 6.47 11.99 12.49
CA PRO A 197 5.41 12.52 13.34
C PRO A 197 5.80 13.88 13.95
N ALA A 198 4.83 14.74 14.21
CA ALA A 198 5.05 15.97 14.99
C ALA A 198 5.31 15.66 16.47
N VAL A 199 4.67 14.61 16.99
CA VAL A 199 4.76 14.16 18.39
C VAL A 199 4.44 12.67 18.47
N VAL A 200 5.14 11.96 19.35
CA VAL A 200 4.93 10.54 19.64
C VAL A 200 4.41 10.43 21.06
N VAL A 201 3.16 10.00 21.21
CA VAL A 201 2.54 9.81 22.51
C VAL A 201 2.77 8.37 22.97
N LEU A 202 3.16 8.21 24.22
CA LEU A 202 3.46 6.93 24.88
C LEU A 202 2.44 6.69 26.02
N PRO A 203 1.16 6.48 25.69
CA PRO A 203 0.13 6.30 26.70
C PRO A 203 0.35 5.01 27.49
N SER A 204 0.06 5.03 28.79
CA SER A 204 0.03 3.86 29.69
C SER A 204 -1.36 3.61 30.28
N THR A 205 -2.32 4.51 30.02
CA THR A 205 -3.70 4.43 30.51
C THR A 205 -4.66 4.85 29.41
N ASN A 206 -5.91 4.38 29.47
CA ASN A 206 -6.97 4.85 28.56
C ASN A 206 -7.10 6.38 28.58
N GLN A 207 -6.97 7.00 29.76
CA GLN A 207 -7.05 8.44 29.92
C GLN A 207 -5.97 9.18 29.12
N HIS A 208 -4.73 8.67 29.08
CA HIS A 208 -3.67 9.26 28.23
C HIS A 208 -4.04 9.23 26.74
N VAL A 209 -4.69 8.17 26.26
CA VAL A 209 -5.18 8.08 24.87
C VAL A 209 -6.29 9.09 24.62
N GLN A 210 -7.27 9.17 25.53
CA GLN A 210 -8.37 10.13 25.45
C GLN A 210 -7.86 11.58 25.40
N ASP A 211 -6.94 11.92 26.29
CA ASP A 211 -6.36 13.24 26.41
C ASP A 211 -5.50 13.62 25.20
N ALA A 212 -4.72 12.68 24.67
CA ALA A 212 -3.94 12.88 23.45
C ALA A 212 -4.84 13.21 22.26
N VAL A 213 -5.93 12.44 22.06
CA VAL A 213 -6.90 12.68 20.99
C VAL A 213 -7.57 14.05 21.13
N VAL A 214 -7.95 14.45 22.35
CA VAL A 214 -8.53 15.78 22.60
C VAL A 214 -7.53 16.88 22.27
N CYS A 215 -6.28 16.77 22.72
CA CYS A 215 -5.24 17.75 22.45
C CYS A 215 -4.93 17.85 20.94
N ALA A 216 -4.85 16.72 20.24
CA ALA A 216 -4.64 16.69 18.80
C ALA A 216 -5.77 17.38 18.03
N LYS A 217 -7.02 17.05 18.38
CA LYS A 217 -8.21 17.69 17.81
C LYS A 217 -8.21 19.20 18.02
N GLN A 218 -7.92 19.66 19.25
CA GLN A 218 -7.85 21.10 19.56
C GLN A 218 -6.78 21.83 18.75
N ALA A 219 -5.67 21.15 18.43
CA ALA A 219 -4.58 21.70 17.64
C ALA A 219 -4.71 21.45 16.12
N GLY A 220 -5.76 20.77 15.67
CA GLY A 220 -5.93 20.40 14.25
C GLY A 220 -4.91 19.37 13.73
N ILE A 221 -4.26 18.63 14.62
CA ILE A 221 -3.27 17.60 14.28
C ILE A 221 -3.99 16.26 14.04
N LYS A 222 -3.60 15.57 12.95
CA LYS A 222 -4.14 14.24 12.62
C LYS A 222 -3.51 13.16 13.49
N VAL A 223 -4.28 12.14 13.83
CA VAL A 223 -3.90 11.10 14.78
C VAL A 223 -3.89 9.75 14.09
N GLN A 224 -2.84 8.96 14.34
CA GLN A 224 -2.80 7.54 14.02
C GLN A 224 -2.24 6.74 15.20
N ALA A 225 -2.76 5.53 15.39
CA ALA A 225 -2.32 4.64 16.45
C ALA A 225 -1.34 3.58 15.91
N LYS A 226 -0.25 3.35 16.64
CA LYS A 226 0.72 2.30 16.37
C LYS A 226 0.52 1.17 17.38
N GLY A 227 -0.09 0.08 16.92
CA GLY A 227 -0.05 -1.22 17.61
C GLY A 227 1.32 -1.88 17.38
N GLY A 228 1.40 -2.79 16.41
CA GLY A 228 2.67 -3.45 16.05
C GLY A 228 3.51 -2.73 14.99
N GLY A 229 2.97 -1.74 14.29
CA GLY A 229 3.71 -0.96 13.28
C GLY A 229 3.88 -1.58 11.89
N HIS A 230 3.31 -2.76 11.64
CA HIS A 230 3.46 -3.54 10.39
C HIS A 230 2.66 -3.01 9.17
N SER A 231 2.23 -1.75 9.17
CA SER A 231 1.51 -1.19 8.01
C SER A 231 2.45 -1.11 6.80
N TYR A 232 2.06 -1.70 5.67
CA TYR A 232 2.88 -1.69 4.45
C TYR A 232 3.05 -0.28 3.85
N ALA A 233 2.17 0.64 4.23
CA ALA A 233 2.20 2.06 3.86
C ALA A 233 2.63 2.97 5.04
N ASN A 234 3.05 2.40 6.17
CA ASN A 234 3.36 3.12 7.41
C ASN A 234 2.26 4.09 7.87
N PHE A 235 0.99 3.72 7.70
CA PHE A 235 -0.12 4.58 8.15
C PHE A 235 -0.17 4.76 9.67
N ALA A 236 0.50 3.92 10.45
CA ALA A 236 0.65 4.12 11.89
C ALA A 236 1.34 5.46 12.26
N SER A 237 2.18 6.01 11.38
CA SER A 237 2.80 7.34 11.53
C SER A 237 2.04 8.46 10.82
N GLY A 238 0.83 8.19 10.29
CA GLY A 238 -0.02 9.15 9.61
C GLY A 238 -0.04 9.06 8.09
N GLY A 239 0.88 8.30 7.47
CA GLY A 239 1.07 8.28 6.02
C GLY A 239 1.57 9.60 5.43
N LYS A 240 1.96 10.55 6.28
CA LYS A 240 2.60 11.83 5.99
C LYS A 240 3.24 12.41 7.25
N ASP A 241 4.12 13.39 7.07
CA ASP A 241 4.74 14.11 8.18
C ASP A 241 3.73 14.95 8.97
N GLY A 242 4.07 15.20 10.23
CA GLY A 242 3.34 16.14 11.10
C GLY A 242 2.13 15.57 11.82
N SER A 243 1.89 14.25 11.73
CA SER A 243 0.82 13.59 12.48
C SER A 243 1.23 13.35 13.95
N MET A 244 0.26 13.19 14.84
CA MET A 244 0.45 12.62 16.17
C MET A 244 0.39 11.10 16.06
N MET A 245 1.48 10.43 16.44
CA MET A 245 1.52 8.97 16.52
C MET A 245 1.31 8.52 17.97
N ILE A 246 0.29 7.71 18.22
CA ILE A 246 -0.01 7.16 19.55
C ILE A 246 0.47 5.70 19.62
N VAL A 247 1.55 5.45 20.36
CA VAL A 247 2.20 4.13 20.44
C VAL A 247 1.61 3.31 21.58
N LEU A 248 0.85 2.27 21.27
CA LEU A 248 0.09 1.48 22.25
C LEU A 248 0.91 0.40 22.96
N GLU A 249 2.24 0.44 22.89
CA GLU A 249 3.14 -0.62 23.39
C GLU A 249 2.91 -0.98 24.87
N ALA A 250 2.54 -0.01 25.72
CA ALA A 250 2.21 -0.25 27.12
C ALA A 250 0.87 -0.99 27.33
N PHE A 251 -0.01 -1.00 26.32
CA PHE A 251 -1.26 -1.77 26.32
C PHE A 251 -0.97 -3.21 25.86
N ASN A 252 -0.16 -3.92 26.65
CA ASN A 252 0.33 -5.27 26.34
C ASN A 252 -0.28 -6.38 27.23
N GLY A 253 -1.28 -6.05 28.04
CA GLY A 253 -1.95 -7.01 28.91
C GLY A 253 -2.73 -8.08 28.14
N ILE A 254 -2.65 -9.33 28.60
CA ILE A 254 -3.39 -10.49 28.08
C ILE A 254 -3.98 -11.24 29.28
N GLN A 255 -5.30 -11.28 29.38
CA GLN A 255 -6.01 -11.90 30.50
C GLN A 255 -7.13 -12.79 29.96
N LEU A 256 -6.96 -14.11 30.08
CA LEU A 256 -7.97 -15.10 29.73
C LEU A 256 -8.90 -15.35 30.92
N ASP A 257 -10.21 -15.22 30.71
CA ASP A 257 -11.20 -15.54 31.72
C ASP A 257 -11.71 -16.99 31.64
N ALA A 258 -12.48 -17.40 32.64
CA ALA A 258 -13.05 -18.74 32.74
C ALA A 258 -14.08 -19.07 31.64
N SER A 259 -14.67 -18.06 31.00
CA SER A 259 -15.60 -18.25 29.87
C SER A 259 -14.86 -18.52 28.55
N GLY A 260 -13.54 -18.36 28.54
CA GLY A 260 -12.70 -18.48 27.35
C GLY A 260 -12.64 -17.20 26.54
N VAL A 261 -13.10 -16.06 27.06
CA VAL A 261 -12.86 -14.75 26.45
C VAL A 261 -11.53 -14.21 26.96
N VAL A 262 -10.68 -13.76 26.06
CA VAL A 262 -9.42 -13.09 26.40
C VAL A 262 -9.56 -11.58 26.23
N LYS A 263 -9.23 -10.82 27.28
CA LYS A 263 -9.01 -9.37 27.21
C LYS A 263 -7.55 -9.10 26.81
N VAL A 264 -7.36 -8.34 25.74
CA VAL A 264 -6.06 -8.10 25.10
C VAL A 264 -5.87 -6.60 24.87
N GLY A 265 -4.75 -6.03 25.28
CA GLY A 265 -4.44 -4.63 24.99
C GLY A 265 -4.14 -4.36 23.52
N GLY A 266 -4.41 -3.14 23.05
CA GLY A 266 -4.26 -2.77 21.63
C GLY A 266 -2.84 -2.82 21.06
N GLY A 267 -1.81 -2.84 21.92
CA GLY A 267 -0.40 -2.95 21.56
C GLY A 267 0.14 -4.38 21.47
N VAL A 268 -0.65 -5.39 21.82
CA VAL A 268 -0.20 -6.78 21.84
C VAL A 268 0.13 -7.27 20.42
N ARG A 269 1.30 -7.91 20.27
CA ARG A 269 1.73 -8.59 19.04
C ARG A 269 1.22 -10.03 18.99
N LEU A 270 0.94 -10.56 17.80
CA LEU A 270 0.25 -11.85 17.59
C LEU A 270 0.97 -13.02 18.25
N GLY A 271 2.30 -13.02 18.21
CA GLY A 271 3.10 -14.06 18.84
C GLY A 271 2.97 -14.08 20.37
N ASN A 272 2.99 -12.91 20.99
CA ASN A 272 2.78 -12.75 22.43
C ASN A 272 1.33 -13.06 22.83
N LEU A 273 0.34 -12.70 21.98
CA LEU A 273 -1.05 -13.09 22.16
C LEU A 273 -1.19 -14.62 22.20
N ALA A 274 -0.67 -15.31 21.17
CA ALA A 274 -0.77 -16.75 21.05
C ALA A 274 -0.07 -17.47 22.22
N ASP A 275 1.14 -17.02 22.60
CA ASP A 275 1.87 -17.52 23.77
C ASP A 275 1.08 -17.33 25.07
N GLY A 276 0.50 -16.15 25.27
CA GLY A 276 -0.24 -15.79 26.46
C GLY A 276 -1.50 -16.63 26.65
N ILE A 277 -2.32 -16.81 25.61
CA ILE A 277 -3.55 -17.61 25.70
C ILE A 277 -3.28 -19.11 25.78
N TRP A 278 -2.19 -19.58 25.17
CA TRP A 278 -1.75 -20.96 25.29
C TRP A 278 -1.30 -21.27 26.72
N THR A 279 -0.46 -20.41 27.30
CA THR A 279 0.07 -20.59 28.66
C THR A 279 -1.02 -20.49 29.73
N GLN A 280 -2.00 -19.61 29.55
CA GLN A 280 -3.08 -19.41 30.54
C GLN A 280 -4.15 -20.50 30.51
N GLY A 281 -4.40 -21.17 29.38
CA GLY A 281 -5.51 -22.12 29.30
C GLY A 281 -5.54 -23.02 28.07
N GLN A 282 -4.40 -23.21 27.41
CA GLN A 282 -4.28 -23.99 26.17
C GLN A 282 -5.33 -23.57 25.13
N LYS A 283 -5.48 -22.26 24.96
CA LYS A 283 -6.43 -21.66 24.02
C LYS A 283 -5.75 -21.21 22.73
N ALA A 284 -6.57 -21.00 21.70
CA ALA A 284 -6.17 -20.56 20.37
C ALA A 284 -7.16 -19.54 19.80
N LEU A 285 -6.67 -18.77 18.83
CA LEU A 285 -7.43 -17.83 18.02
C LEU A 285 -7.02 -17.98 16.54
N SER A 286 -7.87 -17.54 15.63
CA SER A 286 -7.42 -17.31 14.26
C SER A 286 -6.67 -15.99 14.16
N HIS A 287 -5.49 -16.00 13.55
CA HIS A 287 -4.66 -14.84 13.28
C HIS A 287 -3.59 -15.20 12.23
N GLY A 288 -2.87 -14.19 11.75
CA GLY A 288 -1.75 -14.34 10.82
C GLY A 288 -0.51 -14.99 11.42
N THR A 289 0.46 -15.31 10.56
CA THR A 289 1.63 -16.12 10.92
C THR A 289 2.79 -15.31 11.50
N CYS A 290 2.89 -14.02 11.16
CA CYS A 290 4.00 -13.15 11.56
C CYS A 290 3.89 -12.75 13.06
N PRO A 291 4.80 -13.21 13.93
CA PRO A 291 4.66 -13.00 15.38
C PRO A 291 4.71 -11.53 15.80
N GLY A 292 5.46 -10.71 15.06
CA GLY A 292 5.64 -9.29 15.31
C GLY A 292 4.47 -8.40 14.90
N VAL A 293 3.52 -8.90 14.10
CA VAL A 293 2.34 -8.12 13.71
C VAL A 293 1.52 -7.76 14.96
N GLY A 294 0.98 -6.54 15.02
CA GLY A 294 0.16 -6.09 16.14
C GLY A 294 -1.33 -6.37 15.93
N ILE A 295 -2.02 -6.81 16.98
CA ILE A 295 -3.46 -7.12 16.94
C ILE A 295 -4.29 -5.90 16.50
N GLY A 296 -3.88 -4.70 16.92
CA GLY A 296 -4.59 -3.44 16.67
C GLY A 296 -4.85 -3.19 15.19
N GLY A 297 -3.85 -3.37 14.32
CA GLY A 297 -4.02 -3.27 12.87
C GLY A 297 -4.55 -4.57 12.26
N HIS A 298 -4.07 -5.73 12.72
CA HIS A 298 -4.40 -7.00 12.10
C HIS A 298 -5.89 -7.37 12.19
N ALA A 299 -6.45 -7.33 13.41
CA ALA A 299 -7.80 -7.78 13.68
C ALA A 299 -8.87 -6.71 13.39
N THR A 300 -8.48 -5.49 13.04
CA THR A 300 -9.41 -4.41 12.65
C THR A 300 -9.52 -4.25 11.14
N HIS A 301 -8.77 -5.03 10.35
CA HIS A 301 -8.83 -5.03 8.88
C HIS A 301 -8.90 -6.46 8.29
N GLY A 302 -9.30 -7.44 9.11
CA GLY A 302 -9.45 -8.84 8.73
C GLY A 302 -8.68 -9.74 9.67
N GLY A 303 -7.52 -10.16 9.18
CA GLY A 303 -6.57 -10.96 9.94
C GLY A 303 -6.61 -12.43 9.54
N TYR A 304 -6.05 -12.72 8.37
CA TYR A 304 -5.98 -14.06 7.81
C TYR A 304 -4.75 -14.84 8.29
N GLY A 305 -4.96 -16.13 8.52
CA GLY A 305 -3.93 -17.16 8.57
C GLY A 305 -4.51 -18.52 8.20
N HIS A 306 -3.71 -19.59 8.29
CA HIS A 306 -4.13 -20.94 7.89
C HIS A 306 -5.33 -21.51 8.70
N THR A 307 -5.69 -20.87 9.81
CA THR A 307 -6.86 -21.27 10.60
C THR A 307 -8.14 -20.58 10.18
N SER A 308 -8.07 -19.57 9.30
CA SER A 308 -9.20 -18.68 9.03
C SER A 308 -10.34 -19.38 8.29
N ARG A 309 -10.05 -20.34 7.41
CA ARG A 309 -11.11 -21.16 6.80
C ARG A 309 -11.90 -21.99 7.81
N ASN A 310 -11.26 -22.42 8.90
CA ASN A 310 -11.93 -23.20 9.92
C ASN A 310 -12.70 -22.31 10.91
N TRP A 311 -12.10 -21.18 11.31
CA TRP A 311 -12.57 -20.40 12.46
C TRP A 311 -13.04 -18.97 12.17
N GLY A 312 -12.89 -18.48 10.93
CA GLY A 312 -13.08 -17.09 10.55
C GLY A 312 -11.79 -16.28 10.66
N LEU A 313 -11.81 -15.03 10.22
CA LEU A 313 -10.68 -14.09 10.36
C LEU A 313 -10.46 -13.72 11.84
N ALA A 314 -9.30 -13.14 12.17
CA ALA A 314 -9.03 -12.64 13.52
C ALA A 314 -10.12 -11.68 14.03
N MET A 315 -10.65 -10.84 13.15
CA MET A 315 -11.76 -9.93 13.46
C MET A 315 -13.05 -10.65 13.89
N ASP A 316 -13.27 -11.87 13.41
CA ASP A 316 -14.51 -12.62 13.63
C ASP A 316 -14.58 -13.19 15.05
N ALA A 317 -13.43 -13.27 15.73
CA ALA A 317 -13.34 -13.67 17.13
C ALA A 317 -13.62 -12.51 18.11
N ILE A 318 -13.63 -11.25 17.64
CA ILE A 318 -13.89 -10.09 18.49
C ILE A 318 -15.36 -10.11 18.92
N VAL A 319 -15.61 -10.13 20.23
CA VAL A 319 -16.96 -10.04 20.81
C VAL A 319 -17.25 -8.67 21.41
N LYS A 320 -16.20 -7.93 21.77
CA LYS A 320 -16.29 -6.59 22.38
C LYS A 320 -14.96 -5.85 22.22
N VAL A 321 -15.00 -4.52 22.17
CA VAL A 321 -13.82 -3.64 22.19
C VAL A 321 -14.05 -2.44 23.10
N ASP A 322 -12.98 -1.92 23.69
CA ASP A 322 -12.95 -0.57 24.26
C ASP A 322 -12.21 0.35 23.27
N VAL A 323 -12.86 1.45 22.86
CA VAL A 323 -12.39 2.34 21.80
C VAL A 323 -12.49 3.80 22.20
N VAL A 324 -11.43 4.56 21.97
CA VAL A 324 -11.41 6.02 22.12
C VAL A 324 -11.81 6.66 20.80
N LEU A 325 -12.89 7.44 20.83
CA LEU A 325 -13.44 8.17 19.68
C LEU A 325 -12.77 9.53 19.49
N ALA A 326 -13.03 10.19 18.36
CA ALA A 326 -12.36 11.44 17.98
C ALA A 326 -12.68 12.64 18.89
N ASN A 327 -13.73 12.54 19.70
CA ASN A 327 -14.05 13.52 20.75
C ASN A 327 -13.35 13.23 22.09
N GLY A 328 -12.55 12.16 22.18
CA GLY A 328 -11.88 11.71 23.40
C GLY A 328 -12.74 10.82 24.31
N THR A 329 -13.99 10.50 23.94
CA THR A 329 -14.82 9.60 24.74
C THR A 329 -14.34 8.16 24.56
N LEU A 330 -14.12 7.45 25.67
CA LEU A 330 -13.96 5.99 25.67
C LEU A 330 -15.34 5.33 25.68
N VAL A 331 -15.59 4.46 24.70
CA VAL A 331 -16.81 3.66 24.64
C VAL A 331 -16.49 2.18 24.56
N THR A 332 -17.35 1.36 25.13
CA THR A 332 -17.36 -0.09 24.90
C THR A 332 -18.31 -0.38 23.74
N ALA A 333 -17.84 -1.13 22.73
CA ALA A 333 -18.63 -1.50 21.56
C ALA A 333 -18.71 -3.03 21.41
N SER A 334 -19.91 -3.54 21.15
CA SER A 334 -20.26 -4.95 20.95
C SER A 334 -21.45 -5.07 20.00
N SER A 335 -21.96 -6.28 19.75
CA SER A 335 -23.19 -6.47 18.96
C SER A 335 -24.44 -5.85 19.60
N THR A 336 -24.42 -5.57 20.92
CA THR A 336 -25.58 -5.06 21.68
C THR A 336 -25.37 -3.65 22.24
N GLN A 337 -24.17 -3.08 22.12
CA GLN A 337 -23.83 -1.76 22.62
C GLN A 337 -22.94 -1.03 21.61
N ASN A 338 -23.29 0.19 21.19
CA ASN A 338 -22.56 0.92 20.14
C ASN A 338 -22.32 0.06 18.87
N SER A 339 -23.34 -0.68 18.44
CA SER A 339 -23.22 -1.75 17.44
C SER A 339 -22.73 -1.26 16.08
N GLU A 340 -23.04 -0.02 15.69
CA GLU A 340 -22.53 0.57 14.45
C GLU A 340 -21.02 0.85 14.52
N ILE A 341 -20.53 1.33 15.67
CA ILE A 341 -19.09 1.46 15.93
C ILE A 341 -18.44 0.08 15.93
N PHE A 342 -19.07 -0.91 16.58
CA PHE A 342 -18.57 -2.28 16.61
C PHE A 342 -18.48 -2.93 15.22
N TRP A 343 -19.44 -2.62 14.35
CA TRP A 343 -19.41 -3.02 12.95
C TRP A 343 -18.24 -2.35 12.20
N GLY A 344 -18.10 -1.02 12.32
CA GLY A 344 -17.06 -0.26 11.61
C GLY A 344 -15.63 -0.56 12.05
N ILE A 345 -15.39 -0.73 13.36
CA ILE A 345 -14.07 -1.06 13.92
C ILE A 345 -13.57 -2.42 13.41
N ARG A 346 -14.48 -3.36 13.11
CA ARG A 346 -14.15 -4.63 12.45
C ARG A 346 -14.08 -4.43 10.93
N GLY A 347 -13.16 -3.59 10.48
CA GLY A 347 -12.91 -3.34 9.07
C GLY A 347 -12.16 -2.03 8.77
N ALA A 348 -12.32 -0.99 9.59
CA ALA A 348 -11.78 0.35 9.31
C ALA A 348 -11.44 1.15 10.60
N ALA A 349 -10.84 0.50 11.60
CA ALA A 349 -10.62 1.14 12.89
C ALA A 349 -9.67 2.35 12.83
N ASP A 350 -8.66 2.28 11.96
CA ASP A 350 -7.70 3.36 11.69
C ASP A 350 -8.37 4.70 11.30
N SER A 351 -9.61 4.63 10.84
CA SER A 351 -10.44 5.76 10.43
C SER A 351 -11.50 6.15 11.48
N LEU A 352 -11.76 5.33 12.50
CA LEU A 352 -12.94 5.48 13.36
C LEU A 352 -12.61 5.67 14.84
N GLY A 353 -11.49 5.12 15.33
CA GLY A 353 -11.15 5.18 16.74
C GLY A 353 -9.91 4.37 17.10
N ILE A 354 -9.39 4.62 18.30
CA ILE A 354 -8.24 3.88 18.83
C ILE A 354 -8.75 2.79 19.76
N VAL A 355 -8.64 1.53 19.33
CA VAL A 355 -8.99 0.38 20.17
C VAL A 355 -7.89 0.17 21.20
N THR A 356 -8.22 0.35 22.48
CA THR A 356 -7.29 0.16 23.60
C THR A 356 -7.37 -1.24 24.20
N SER A 357 -8.53 -1.90 24.08
CA SER A 357 -8.72 -3.28 24.51
C SER A 357 -9.63 -4.05 23.55
N PHE A 358 -9.22 -5.26 23.22
CA PHE A 358 -10.01 -6.27 22.52
C PHE A 358 -10.50 -7.32 23.51
N TYR A 359 -11.69 -7.85 23.26
CA TYR A 359 -12.22 -9.02 23.94
C TYR A 359 -12.52 -10.06 22.87
N LEU A 360 -11.80 -11.19 22.89
CA LEU A 360 -11.86 -12.19 21.83
C LEU A 360 -12.33 -13.52 22.39
N GLN A 361 -13.31 -14.14 21.74
CA GLN A 361 -13.73 -15.50 22.07
C GLN A 361 -12.68 -16.49 21.57
N THR A 362 -11.97 -17.12 22.50
CA THR A 362 -10.98 -18.15 22.16
C THR A 362 -11.64 -19.51 21.93
N ARG A 363 -10.87 -20.41 21.33
CA ARG A 363 -11.18 -21.83 21.20
C ARG A 363 -10.16 -22.66 21.96
N SER A 364 -10.50 -23.89 22.31
CA SER A 364 -9.48 -24.84 22.75
C SER A 364 -8.46 -25.04 21.64
N ALA A 365 -7.18 -24.91 21.97
CA ALA A 365 -6.13 -25.18 21.02
C ALA A 365 -6.17 -26.67 20.63
N PRO A 366 -6.06 -26.99 19.34
CA PRO A 366 -6.04 -28.38 18.91
C PRO A 366 -4.81 -29.09 19.49
N SER A 367 -4.97 -30.35 19.92
CA SER A 367 -3.83 -31.14 20.41
C SER A 367 -2.78 -31.34 19.33
N SER A 368 -3.20 -31.42 18.07
CA SER A 368 -2.31 -31.41 16.93
C SER A 368 -2.94 -30.81 15.68
N ILE A 369 -2.09 -30.44 14.73
CA ILE A 369 -2.46 -29.96 13.40
C ILE A 369 -1.51 -30.53 12.36
N THR A 370 -2.03 -30.95 11.21
CA THR A 370 -1.21 -31.45 10.12
C THR A 370 -0.75 -30.27 9.28
N TYR A 371 0.56 -30.02 9.26
CA TYR A 371 1.19 -29.12 8.31
C TYR A 371 1.58 -29.88 7.05
N PHE A 372 1.46 -29.23 5.90
CA PHE A 372 1.98 -29.75 4.65
C PHE A 372 2.69 -28.68 3.83
N GLU A 373 3.65 -29.12 3.04
CA GLU A 373 4.34 -28.35 2.00
C GLU A 373 4.66 -29.29 0.84
N ILE A 374 4.34 -28.87 -0.37
CA ILE A 374 4.54 -29.67 -1.58
C ILE A 374 5.28 -28.79 -2.58
N GLN A 375 6.54 -29.10 -2.83
CA GLN A 375 7.38 -28.33 -3.75
C GLN A 375 7.33 -28.96 -5.14
N PHE A 376 7.24 -28.12 -6.17
CA PHE A 376 7.29 -28.53 -7.56
C PHE A 376 8.40 -27.80 -8.29
N ASP A 377 9.11 -28.54 -9.14
CA ASP A 377 10.03 -27.97 -10.12
C ASP A 377 9.38 -27.95 -11.50
N GLY A 378 9.86 -27.04 -12.36
CA GLY A 378 9.45 -27.02 -13.77
C GLY A 378 8.04 -26.51 -14.05
N ILE A 379 7.29 -26.04 -13.04
CA ILE A 379 5.98 -25.38 -13.23
C ILE A 379 6.09 -24.22 -14.22
N PHE A 380 7.20 -23.49 -14.16
CA PHE A 380 7.47 -22.36 -15.05
C PHE A 380 8.05 -22.76 -16.42
N ASN A 381 8.29 -24.05 -16.71
CA ASN A 381 8.93 -24.49 -17.97
C ASN A 381 8.07 -24.22 -19.20
N SER A 382 6.75 -24.25 -19.05
CA SER A 382 5.82 -23.90 -20.12
C SER A 382 4.61 -23.15 -19.57
N LYS A 383 4.03 -22.28 -20.40
CA LYS A 383 2.78 -21.58 -20.09
C LYS A 383 1.65 -22.55 -19.76
N ALA A 384 1.53 -23.63 -20.53
CA ALA A 384 0.51 -24.65 -20.34
C ALA A 384 0.64 -25.34 -18.97
N THR A 385 1.86 -25.71 -18.57
CA THR A 385 2.11 -26.30 -17.25
C THR A 385 1.71 -25.36 -16.13
N PHE A 386 2.18 -24.11 -16.17
CA PHE A 386 1.85 -23.09 -15.15
C PHE A 386 0.34 -22.88 -15.01
N THR A 387 -0.34 -22.62 -16.12
CA THR A 387 -1.77 -22.32 -16.14
C THR A 387 -2.60 -23.54 -15.72
N ASN A 388 -2.31 -24.74 -16.22
CA ASN A 388 -3.05 -25.94 -15.85
C ASN A 388 -2.83 -26.33 -14.38
N THR A 389 -1.63 -26.11 -13.83
CA THR A 389 -1.38 -26.34 -12.40
C THR A 389 -2.23 -25.43 -11.53
N LEU A 390 -2.28 -24.12 -11.80
CA LEU A 390 -3.08 -23.19 -11.01
C LEU A 390 -4.59 -23.40 -11.18
N LEU A 391 -5.06 -23.74 -12.39
CA LEU A 391 -6.47 -24.13 -12.61
C LEU A 391 -6.83 -25.40 -11.84
N HIS A 392 -5.99 -26.42 -11.86
CA HIS A 392 -6.22 -27.64 -11.09
C HIS A 392 -6.28 -27.36 -9.58
N LEU A 393 -5.38 -26.55 -9.04
CA LEU A 393 -5.40 -26.18 -7.62
C LEU A 393 -6.66 -25.38 -7.25
N GLN A 394 -7.21 -24.60 -8.18
CA GLN A 394 -8.50 -23.94 -8.02
C GLN A 394 -9.69 -24.91 -8.07
N ASP A 395 -9.68 -25.87 -8.98
CA ASP A 395 -10.72 -26.90 -9.04
C ASP A 395 -10.70 -27.76 -7.77
N PHE A 396 -9.51 -28.13 -7.30
CA PHE A 396 -9.32 -28.77 -5.99
C PHE A 396 -9.92 -27.91 -4.87
N ALA A 397 -9.59 -26.62 -4.81
CA ALA A 397 -10.08 -25.70 -3.77
C ALA A 397 -11.60 -25.55 -3.75
N ARG A 398 -12.29 -25.81 -4.87
CA ARG A 398 -13.76 -25.78 -5.00
C ARG A 398 -14.42 -27.14 -4.82
N ASN A 399 -13.65 -28.23 -4.78
CA ASN A 399 -14.19 -29.58 -4.75
C ASN A 399 -14.72 -29.96 -3.35
N ALA A 400 -16.02 -29.79 -3.14
CA ALA A 400 -16.69 -30.09 -1.88
C ALA A 400 -16.67 -31.57 -1.47
N SER A 401 -16.27 -32.49 -2.36
CA SER A 401 -16.12 -33.92 -2.00
C SER A 401 -14.83 -34.22 -1.23
N VAL A 402 -13.84 -33.33 -1.29
CA VAL A 402 -12.52 -33.50 -0.66
C VAL A 402 -12.12 -32.31 0.22
N VAL A 403 -12.50 -31.09 -0.17
CA VAL A 403 -12.23 -29.87 0.57
C VAL A 403 -13.43 -29.50 1.44
N ASP A 404 -13.15 -29.26 2.72
CA ASP A 404 -14.05 -28.64 3.69
C ASP A 404 -13.29 -27.52 4.43
N ASN A 405 -13.87 -26.97 5.48
CA ASN A 405 -13.29 -25.86 6.25
C ASN A 405 -12.01 -26.20 7.03
N ARG A 406 -11.59 -27.47 7.09
CA ARG A 406 -10.44 -27.94 7.87
C ARG A 406 -9.11 -27.76 7.15
N ILE A 407 -9.08 -27.49 5.85
CA ILE A 407 -7.83 -27.27 5.11
C ILE A 407 -7.66 -25.80 4.72
N SER A 408 -6.46 -25.24 4.83
CA SER A 408 -6.15 -23.91 4.27
C SER A 408 -4.71 -23.92 3.79
N PHE A 409 -4.41 -23.23 2.69
CA PHE A 409 -3.06 -23.18 2.15
C PHE A 409 -2.80 -21.91 1.36
N GLY A 410 -1.53 -21.57 1.21
CA GLY A 410 -1.04 -20.54 0.29
C GLY A 410 -0.13 -21.18 -0.76
N ILE A 411 -0.24 -20.71 -2.01
CA ILE A 411 0.65 -21.09 -3.09
C ILE A 411 1.75 -20.04 -3.16
N TYR A 412 2.95 -20.39 -2.70
CA TYR A 412 4.12 -19.52 -2.80
C TYR A 412 4.81 -19.69 -4.15
N MET A 413 5.22 -18.58 -4.76
CA MET A 413 6.12 -18.58 -5.90
C MET A 413 7.01 -17.33 -5.92
N ASP A 414 8.17 -17.40 -6.56
CA ASP A 414 9.14 -16.30 -6.60
C ASP A 414 9.88 -16.16 -7.94
N GLY A 415 10.71 -15.13 -8.04
CA GLY A 415 11.56 -14.88 -9.21
C GLY A 415 12.66 -15.92 -9.45
N TYR A 416 12.89 -16.83 -8.50
CA TYR A 416 13.90 -17.89 -8.59
C TYR A 416 13.32 -19.21 -9.13
N GLY A 417 12.01 -19.24 -9.42
CA GLY A 417 11.31 -20.40 -9.97
C GLY A 417 10.74 -21.33 -8.92
N SER A 418 10.74 -20.94 -7.64
CA SER A 418 10.07 -21.71 -6.58
C SER A 418 8.57 -21.77 -6.84
N PHE A 419 7.96 -22.94 -6.61
CA PHE A 419 6.51 -23.11 -6.58
C PHE A 419 6.16 -24.12 -5.49
N ALA A 420 5.56 -23.65 -4.39
CA ALA A 420 5.30 -24.47 -3.21
C ALA A 420 3.99 -24.10 -2.53
N PRO A 421 2.91 -24.87 -2.76
CA PRO A 421 1.76 -24.86 -1.88
C PRO A 421 2.12 -25.38 -0.48
N SER A 422 1.77 -24.61 0.54
CA SER A 422 1.92 -25.02 1.94
C SER A 422 0.75 -24.54 2.80
N GLY A 423 0.47 -25.26 3.88
CA GLY A 423 -0.73 -24.96 4.65
C GLY A 423 -0.96 -25.85 5.86
N ALA A 424 -2.19 -25.82 6.34
CA ALA A 424 -2.65 -26.57 7.50
C ALA A 424 -3.88 -27.39 7.19
N PHE A 425 -3.99 -28.53 7.86
CA PHE A 425 -5.15 -29.38 7.86
C PHE A 425 -5.51 -29.77 9.30
N PHE A 426 -6.73 -29.44 9.71
CA PHE A 426 -7.34 -29.83 10.99
C PHE A 426 -7.84 -31.27 10.94
N GLY A 427 -6.93 -32.18 10.63
CA GLY A 427 -7.14 -33.62 10.60
C GLY A 427 -5.80 -34.33 10.73
N SER A 428 -5.81 -35.66 10.61
CA SER A 428 -4.60 -36.46 10.76
C SER A 428 -3.75 -36.48 9.49
N VAL A 429 -2.45 -36.76 9.64
CA VAL A 429 -1.53 -37.03 8.52
C VAL A 429 -2.04 -38.18 7.64
N SER A 430 -2.63 -39.20 8.25
CA SER A 430 -3.21 -40.35 7.52
C SER A 430 -4.41 -39.92 6.65
N GLU A 431 -5.33 -39.14 7.21
CA GLU A 431 -6.47 -38.59 6.48
C GLU A 431 -6.02 -37.68 5.34
N PHE A 432 -5.03 -36.81 5.58
CA PHE A 432 -4.46 -35.97 4.52
C PHE A 432 -3.89 -36.82 3.38
N ASN A 433 -3.05 -37.80 3.70
CA ASN A 433 -2.39 -38.63 2.68
C ASN A 433 -3.33 -39.54 1.90
N THR A 434 -4.46 -39.95 2.49
CA THR A 434 -5.42 -40.88 1.87
C THR A 434 -6.54 -40.18 1.11
N LYS A 435 -6.97 -38.98 1.53
CA LYS A 435 -8.10 -38.26 0.93
C LYS A 435 -7.68 -37.01 0.17
N ILE A 436 -6.90 -36.15 0.84
CA ILE A 436 -6.59 -34.81 0.34
C ILE A 436 -5.50 -34.85 -0.72
N ARG A 437 -4.35 -35.45 -0.37
CA ARG A 437 -3.14 -35.46 -1.20
C ARG A 437 -3.35 -36.09 -2.58
N PRO A 438 -4.08 -37.22 -2.75
CA PRO A 438 -4.28 -37.81 -4.07
C PRO A 438 -5.02 -36.87 -5.03
N GLU A 439 -6.08 -36.20 -4.56
CA GLU A 439 -6.83 -35.25 -5.39
C GLU A 439 -6.04 -33.96 -5.61
N PHE A 440 -5.33 -33.48 -4.59
CA PHE A 440 -4.44 -32.32 -4.70
C PHE A 440 -3.39 -32.51 -5.80
N LEU A 441 -2.79 -33.70 -5.90
CA LEU A 441 -1.72 -34.02 -6.85
C LEU A 441 -2.22 -34.54 -8.21
N ARG A 442 -3.53 -34.77 -8.37
CA ARG A 442 -4.07 -35.44 -9.56
C ARG A 442 -3.73 -34.67 -10.84
N GLY A 443 -2.95 -35.29 -11.73
CA GLY A 443 -2.57 -34.69 -13.01
C GLY A 443 -1.51 -33.58 -12.91
N LEU A 444 -0.98 -33.30 -11.72
CA LEU A 444 0.16 -32.40 -11.54
C LEU A 444 1.48 -33.13 -11.81
N PRO A 445 2.57 -32.40 -12.14
CA PRO A 445 3.92 -32.97 -12.17
C PRO A 445 4.29 -33.62 -10.83
N THR A 446 5.20 -34.59 -10.86
CA THR A 446 5.73 -35.21 -9.63
C THR A 446 6.40 -34.14 -8.75
N PRO A 447 5.98 -33.97 -7.48
CA PRO A 447 6.65 -33.04 -6.56
C PRO A 447 8.11 -33.42 -6.31
N THR A 448 8.98 -32.42 -6.14
CA THR A 448 10.39 -32.61 -5.79
C THR A 448 10.60 -32.79 -4.29
N ASN A 449 9.74 -32.21 -3.47
CA ASN A 449 9.72 -32.42 -2.03
C ASN A 449 8.28 -32.43 -1.50
N VAL A 450 8.00 -33.32 -0.53
CA VAL A 450 6.68 -33.43 0.11
C VAL A 450 6.88 -33.57 1.60
N ILE A 451 6.42 -32.57 2.34
CA ILE A 451 6.35 -32.58 3.79
C ILE A 451 4.88 -32.71 4.18
N VAL A 452 4.55 -33.72 4.99
CA VAL A 452 3.25 -33.86 5.66
C VAL A 452 3.52 -34.34 7.08
N GLN A 453 3.35 -33.46 8.06
CA GLN A 453 3.77 -33.71 9.44
C GLN A 453 2.74 -33.18 10.43
N SER A 454 2.56 -33.91 11.54
CA SER A 454 1.72 -33.47 12.65
C SER A 454 2.57 -32.66 13.62
N TYR A 455 2.10 -31.49 14.01
CA TYR A 455 2.70 -30.64 15.03
C TYR A 455 1.74 -30.44 16.20
N SER A 456 2.26 -30.19 17.40
CA SER A 456 1.45 -29.57 18.45
C SER A 456 0.99 -28.18 17.99
N TRP A 457 -0.08 -27.63 18.58
CA TRP A 457 -0.53 -26.28 18.21
C TRP A 457 0.58 -25.22 18.35
N TYR A 458 1.34 -25.25 19.44
CA TYR A 458 2.39 -24.27 19.67
C TYR A 458 3.56 -24.44 18.68
N ASP A 459 4.02 -25.68 18.46
CA ASP A 459 5.11 -25.96 17.51
C ASP A 459 4.71 -25.63 16.07
N TYR A 460 3.43 -25.80 15.74
CA TYR A 460 2.89 -25.37 14.46
C TYR A 460 3.00 -23.86 14.28
N LEU A 461 2.63 -23.07 15.30
CA LEU A 461 2.77 -21.61 15.25
C LEU A 461 4.24 -21.20 15.09
N VAL A 462 5.17 -21.86 15.78
CA VAL A 462 6.62 -21.67 15.60
C VAL A 462 7.02 -22.00 14.16
N LYS A 463 6.62 -23.17 13.63
CA LYS A 463 6.91 -23.63 12.27
C LYS A 463 6.47 -22.62 11.21
N VAL A 464 5.22 -22.14 11.27
CA VAL A 464 4.69 -21.22 10.24
C VAL A 464 5.12 -19.78 10.42
N SER A 465 5.68 -19.42 11.58
CA SER A 465 6.28 -18.09 11.78
C SER A 465 7.63 -17.91 11.06
N GLY A 466 8.29 -19.01 10.69
CA GLY A 466 9.67 -18.99 10.19
C GLY A 466 10.72 -18.59 11.22
N LYS A 467 10.36 -18.58 12.52
CA LYS A 467 11.24 -18.20 13.64
C LYS A 467 11.44 -19.40 14.59
N ASN A 468 12.40 -19.28 15.49
CA ASN A 468 12.65 -20.29 16.55
C ASN A 468 11.67 -20.16 17.73
N THR A 469 10.97 -19.04 17.84
CA THR A 469 9.95 -18.78 18.84
C THR A 469 8.94 -17.79 18.27
N ILE A 470 7.70 -17.85 18.77
CA ILE A 470 6.67 -16.86 18.48
C ILE A 470 6.71 -15.68 19.45
N LYS A 471 7.43 -15.75 20.56
CA LYS A 471 7.54 -14.61 21.47
C LYS A 471 8.43 -13.53 20.85
N VAL A 472 7.99 -12.29 20.98
CA VAL A 472 8.73 -11.12 20.48
C VAL A 472 8.89 -10.10 21.60
N PRO A 473 9.94 -9.26 21.57
CA PRO A 473 10.13 -8.21 22.56
C PRO A 473 8.87 -7.35 22.76
N LEU A 474 8.53 -7.07 24.02
CA LEU A 474 7.43 -6.17 24.37
C LEU A 474 7.79 -4.71 24.11
N THR A 475 9.07 -4.38 24.22
CA THR A 475 9.66 -3.07 23.93
C THR A 475 10.87 -3.24 23.02
N GLY A 476 11.18 -2.25 22.19
CA GLY A 476 12.35 -2.29 21.31
C GLY A 476 12.30 -3.36 20.23
N TYR A 477 11.11 -3.71 19.74
CA TYR A 477 10.96 -4.56 18.56
C TYR A 477 11.38 -3.79 17.29
N ASP A 478 12.32 -4.37 16.54
CA ASP A 478 13.14 -3.70 15.52
C ASP A 478 13.27 -4.58 14.25
N GLU A 479 12.16 -5.16 13.78
CA GLU A 479 12.17 -5.84 12.47
C GLU A 479 11.66 -4.89 11.39
N HIS A 480 12.47 -4.78 10.33
CA HIS A 480 12.28 -3.84 9.24
C HIS A 480 12.53 -4.49 7.89
N GLU A 481 11.88 -3.97 6.87
CA GLU A 481 12.09 -4.39 5.49
C GLU A 481 11.91 -3.21 4.54
N ASN A 482 12.61 -3.23 3.40
CA ASN A 482 12.41 -2.26 2.34
C ASN A 482 11.64 -2.93 1.20
N PHE A 483 10.39 -2.52 0.96
CA PHE A 483 9.55 -3.23 0.01
C PHE A 483 8.40 -2.40 -0.56
N PHE A 484 7.81 -2.93 -1.62
CA PHE A 484 6.51 -2.54 -2.15
C PHE A 484 5.64 -3.78 -2.31
N ALA A 485 4.36 -3.65 -1.98
CA ALA A 485 3.42 -4.74 -2.05
C ALA A 485 2.06 -4.27 -2.57
N LYS A 486 1.36 -5.19 -3.23
CA LYS A 486 -0.03 -5.06 -3.64
C LYS A 486 -0.77 -6.35 -3.30
N SER A 487 -2.09 -6.30 -3.41
CA SER A 487 -2.92 -7.49 -3.31
C SER A 487 -4.01 -7.53 -4.37
N ILE A 488 -4.58 -8.72 -4.56
CA ILE A 488 -5.76 -8.96 -5.39
C ILE A 488 -6.67 -9.90 -4.61
N THR A 489 -7.94 -9.57 -4.45
CA THR A 489 -8.95 -10.52 -4.01
C THR A 489 -9.77 -10.98 -5.21
N VAL A 490 -9.93 -12.30 -5.33
CA VAL A 490 -10.60 -12.94 -6.47
C VAL A 490 -11.93 -13.52 -5.99
N PRO A 491 -13.08 -13.02 -6.47
CA PRO A 491 -14.39 -13.55 -6.09
C PRO A 491 -14.50 -15.06 -6.34
N GLU A 492 -15.16 -15.76 -5.44
CA GLU A 492 -15.34 -17.21 -5.50
C GLU A 492 -16.23 -17.65 -6.65
N SER A 493 -17.21 -16.83 -7.04
CA SER A 493 -18.04 -17.06 -8.23
C SER A 493 -17.22 -17.11 -9.52
N ASP A 494 -16.13 -16.36 -9.57
CA ASP A 494 -15.38 -16.11 -10.80
C ASP A 494 -14.14 -17.01 -10.83
N GLY A 495 -13.29 -16.91 -9.79
CA GLY A 495 -11.96 -17.52 -9.77
C GLY A 495 -11.03 -16.89 -10.80
N LEU A 496 -9.83 -17.43 -10.91
CA LEU A 496 -8.86 -17.06 -11.95
C LEU A 496 -9.15 -17.85 -13.23
N THR A 497 -9.20 -17.15 -14.36
CA THR A 497 -9.37 -17.75 -15.69
C THR A 497 -8.03 -18.15 -16.30
N ALA A 498 -8.07 -19.07 -17.27
CA ALA A 498 -6.88 -19.43 -18.07
C ALA A 498 -6.23 -18.21 -18.72
N THR A 499 -7.03 -17.25 -19.20
CA THR A 499 -6.53 -15.99 -19.80
C THR A 499 -5.74 -15.16 -18.79
N SER A 500 -6.27 -14.98 -17.57
CA SER A 500 -5.58 -14.23 -16.51
C SER A 500 -4.30 -14.92 -16.06
N LEU A 501 -4.33 -16.25 -15.90
CA LEU A 501 -3.16 -17.05 -15.54
C LEU A 501 -2.08 -17.06 -16.64
N ASN A 502 -2.48 -17.11 -17.92
CA ASN A 502 -1.57 -16.98 -19.04
C ASN A 502 -0.90 -15.59 -19.06
N SER A 503 -1.67 -14.54 -18.77
CA SER A 503 -1.16 -13.17 -18.66
C SER A 503 -0.16 -13.03 -17.50
N LEU A 504 -0.47 -13.61 -16.35
CA LEU A 504 0.43 -13.69 -15.19
C LEU A 504 1.76 -14.37 -15.57
N TYR A 505 1.69 -15.54 -16.23
CA TYR A 505 2.88 -16.26 -16.71
C TYR A 505 3.72 -15.39 -17.65
N ASP A 506 3.08 -14.79 -18.66
CA ASP A 506 3.77 -13.95 -19.65
C ASP A 506 4.44 -12.74 -19.00
N TYR A 507 3.81 -12.14 -17.99
CA TYR A 507 4.39 -11.02 -17.26
C TYR A 507 5.57 -11.45 -16.39
N ILE A 508 5.45 -12.57 -15.67
CA ILE A 508 6.54 -13.16 -14.87
C ILE A 508 7.75 -13.44 -15.75
N LYS A 509 7.56 -14.04 -16.94
CA LYS A 509 8.66 -14.38 -17.86
C LYS A 509 9.38 -13.18 -18.46
N ARG A 510 8.81 -11.98 -18.42
CA ARG A 510 9.49 -10.73 -18.82
C ARG A 510 10.37 -10.15 -17.70
N GLY A 511 10.11 -10.52 -16.46
CA GLY A 511 10.61 -9.84 -15.25
C GLY A 511 11.80 -10.48 -14.55
N THR A 512 12.75 -11.09 -15.28
CA THR A 512 13.78 -11.97 -14.71
C THR A 512 14.83 -11.30 -13.80
N SER A 513 14.75 -9.98 -13.60
CA SER A 513 15.71 -9.19 -12.80
C SER A 513 15.09 -8.50 -11.58
N VAL A 514 13.87 -8.88 -11.18
CA VAL A 514 13.17 -8.32 -10.02
C VAL A 514 13.15 -9.37 -8.91
N ASP A 515 13.56 -8.96 -7.71
CA ASP A 515 13.41 -9.79 -6.50
C ASP A 515 11.99 -9.60 -5.95
N TYR A 516 11.21 -10.68 -5.97
CA TYR A 516 9.80 -10.68 -5.61
C TYR A 516 9.34 -12.06 -5.14
N PHE A 517 8.21 -12.07 -4.44
CA PHE A 517 7.39 -13.27 -4.27
C PHE A 517 5.90 -12.98 -4.48
N ILE A 518 5.15 -14.03 -4.74
CA ILE A 518 3.70 -14.05 -4.83
C ILE A 518 3.19 -15.15 -3.90
N ILE A 519 2.18 -14.84 -3.09
CA ILE A 519 1.43 -15.85 -2.33
C ILE A 519 -0.03 -15.77 -2.75
N ILE A 520 -0.60 -16.89 -3.21
CA ILE A 520 -2.04 -17.01 -3.51
C ILE A 520 -2.69 -17.83 -2.39
N ASN A 521 -3.36 -17.16 -1.46
CA ASN A 521 -3.97 -17.77 -0.28
C ASN A 521 -5.40 -18.23 -0.55
N LEU A 522 -5.69 -19.50 -0.23
CA LEU A 522 -7.06 -20.02 -0.23
C LEU A 522 -7.86 -19.37 0.92
N TYR A 523 -8.87 -18.60 0.55
CA TYR A 523 -9.75 -17.87 1.46
C TYR A 523 -11.13 -18.54 1.54
N GLY A 524 -11.77 -18.70 0.39
CA GLY A 524 -13.14 -19.22 0.27
C GLY A 524 -13.20 -20.73 0.09
N GLY A 525 -14.12 -21.19 -0.77
CA GLY A 525 -14.32 -22.60 -1.04
C GLY A 525 -15.25 -23.28 -0.01
N PRO A 526 -15.59 -24.56 -0.25
CA PRO A 526 -16.57 -25.29 0.54
C PRO A 526 -16.32 -25.21 2.06
N GLY A 527 -17.35 -24.79 2.79
CA GLY A 527 -17.36 -24.71 4.24
C GLY A 527 -16.57 -23.55 4.87
N SER A 528 -15.89 -22.69 4.09
CA SER A 528 -15.06 -21.62 4.67
C SER A 528 -15.85 -20.75 5.65
N ALA A 529 -15.36 -20.66 6.88
CA ALA A 529 -15.94 -19.86 7.94
C ALA A 529 -15.91 -18.36 7.62
N ILE A 530 -14.96 -17.91 6.78
CA ILE A 530 -14.88 -16.52 6.30
C ILE A 530 -16.13 -16.18 5.49
N ASN A 531 -16.55 -17.11 4.62
CA ASN A 531 -17.66 -16.96 3.68
C ASN A 531 -19.02 -17.20 4.33
N SER A 532 -19.03 -17.71 5.57
CA SER A 532 -20.24 -17.85 6.39
C SER A 532 -20.74 -16.51 6.96
N LYS A 533 -19.96 -15.43 6.82
CA LYS A 533 -20.27 -14.07 7.28
C LYS A 533 -20.45 -13.14 6.09
N ASP A 534 -21.16 -12.04 6.30
CA ASP A 534 -21.44 -11.03 5.29
C ASP A 534 -20.96 -9.64 5.73
N THR A 535 -21.23 -8.64 4.90
CA THR A 535 -20.91 -7.24 5.18
C THR A 535 -21.82 -6.62 6.25
N ASN A 536 -22.90 -7.30 6.67
CA ASN A 536 -23.69 -6.85 7.82
C ASN A 536 -23.02 -7.25 9.14
N PHE A 537 -22.30 -8.38 9.13
CA PHE A 537 -21.56 -8.85 10.29
C PHE A 537 -20.42 -7.91 10.68
N ALA A 538 -19.67 -7.38 9.71
CA ALA A 538 -18.51 -6.50 9.92
C ALA A 538 -18.24 -5.64 8.68
N ALA A 539 -17.52 -4.52 8.82
CA ALA A 539 -17.17 -3.62 7.73
C ALA A 539 -16.02 -4.17 6.85
N TYR A 540 -16.15 -5.42 6.40
CA TYR A 540 -15.15 -6.16 5.65
C TYR A 540 -15.77 -6.80 4.41
N SER A 541 -15.22 -6.49 3.24
CA SER A 541 -15.88 -6.76 1.95
C SER A 541 -15.43 -8.03 1.24
N ASP A 542 -14.23 -8.55 1.53
CA ASP A 542 -13.69 -9.75 0.90
C ASP A 542 -14.29 -11.06 1.45
N ARG A 543 -15.58 -11.06 1.83
CA ARG A 543 -16.30 -12.21 2.40
C ARG A 543 -16.58 -13.31 1.38
N HIS A 544 -16.54 -12.99 0.10
CA HIS A 544 -16.85 -13.93 -0.98
C HIS A 544 -15.65 -14.22 -1.88
N SER A 545 -14.43 -13.99 -1.39
CA SER A 545 -13.21 -14.25 -2.15
C SER A 545 -12.84 -15.73 -2.08
N LEU A 546 -12.45 -16.34 -3.20
CA LEU A 546 -11.79 -17.64 -3.20
C LEU A 546 -10.29 -17.49 -2.93
N TRP A 547 -9.66 -16.52 -3.59
CA TRP A 547 -8.23 -16.27 -3.48
C TRP A 547 -7.94 -14.87 -2.96
N VAL A 548 -6.88 -14.76 -2.15
CA VAL A 548 -6.23 -13.49 -1.85
C VAL A 548 -4.77 -13.61 -2.24
N MET A 549 -4.37 -12.83 -3.24
CA MET A 549 -3.00 -12.73 -3.71
C MET A 549 -2.26 -11.64 -2.94
N GLN A 550 -1.04 -11.94 -2.50
CA GLN A 550 -0.07 -10.98 -2.01
C GLN A 550 1.09 -10.95 -3.00
N ASN A 551 1.34 -9.79 -3.59
CA ASN A 551 2.42 -9.58 -4.54
C ASN A 551 3.43 -8.63 -3.89
N TYR A 552 4.66 -9.09 -3.69
CA TYR A 552 5.66 -8.41 -2.86
C TYR A 552 6.99 -8.27 -3.59
N GLY A 553 7.65 -7.13 -3.47
CA GLY A 553 8.97 -6.90 -4.07
C GLY A 553 9.86 -6.00 -3.22
N PHE A 554 11.17 -6.25 -3.27
CA PHE A 554 12.13 -5.72 -2.28
C PHE A 554 12.98 -4.53 -2.76
N THR A 555 12.91 -4.19 -4.04
CA THR A 555 13.78 -3.16 -4.64
C THR A 555 12.97 -2.01 -5.24
N ALA A 556 13.60 -0.85 -5.49
CA ALA A 556 12.93 0.26 -6.17
C ALA A 556 12.34 -0.15 -7.54
N ASN A 557 13.06 -1.02 -8.28
CA ASN A 557 12.60 -1.56 -9.57
C ASN A 557 11.35 -2.44 -9.43
N SER A 558 11.10 -3.00 -8.24
CA SER A 558 9.93 -3.84 -8.01
C SER A 558 8.62 -3.04 -7.99
N ILE A 559 8.63 -1.72 -7.77
CA ILE A 559 7.39 -0.93 -7.67
C ILE A 559 6.61 -0.98 -8.99
N THR A 560 7.24 -0.55 -10.09
CA THR A 560 6.63 -0.59 -11.43
C THR A 560 6.32 -2.02 -11.83
N TRP A 561 7.19 -2.97 -11.46
CA TRP A 561 6.99 -4.37 -11.82
C TRP A 561 5.78 -5.00 -11.13
N ILE A 562 5.62 -4.83 -9.82
CA ILE A 562 4.48 -5.33 -9.04
C ILE A 562 3.18 -4.65 -9.48
N ASN A 563 3.21 -3.35 -9.80
CA ASN A 563 2.06 -2.67 -10.42
C ASN A 563 1.64 -3.35 -11.73
N GLY A 564 2.57 -3.58 -12.64
CA GLY A 564 2.27 -4.24 -13.90
C GLY A 564 1.88 -5.72 -13.75
N LEU A 565 2.39 -6.42 -12.72
CA LEU A 565 1.98 -7.79 -12.40
C LEU A 565 0.52 -7.82 -11.95
N ASN A 566 0.11 -6.92 -11.05
CA ASN A 566 -1.28 -6.77 -10.63
C ASN A 566 -2.19 -6.48 -11.83
N ASP A 567 -1.78 -5.53 -12.67
CA ASP A 567 -2.49 -5.16 -13.89
C ASP A 567 -2.62 -6.31 -14.88
N ALA A 568 -1.57 -7.12 -15.05
CA ALA A 568 -1.57 -8.25 -15.96
C ALA A 568 -2.64 -9.29 -15.59
N VAL A 569 -2.88 -9.50 -14.30
CA VAL A 569 -3.94 -10.39 -13.80
C VAL A 569 -5.31 -9.75 -14.01
N VAL A 570 -5.51 -8.54 -13.48
CA VAL A 570 -6.82 -7.87 -13.42
C VAL A 570 -7.33 -7.50 -14.83
N LYS A 571 -6.49 -6.91 -15.68
CA LYS A 571 -6.89 -6.47 -17.04
C LYS A 571 -7.16 -7.63 -17.98
N ALA A 572 -6.60 -8.81 -17.72
CA ALA A 572 -6.83 -10.01 -18.51
C ALA A 572 -8.19 -10.69 -18.20
N GLN A 573 -8.93 -10.19 -17.20
CA GLN A 573 -10.23 -10.71 -16.80
C GLN A 573 -11.19 -9.54 -16.48
N PRO A 574 -11.52 -8.68 -17.46
CA PRO A 574 -12.20 -7.40 -17.23
C PRO A 574 -13.64 -7.52 -16.70
N GLN A 575 -14.27 -8.70 -16.86
CA GLN A 575 -15.61 -8.97 -16.35
C GLN A 575 -15.64 -9.20 -14.82
N THR A 576 -14.49 -9.48 -14.20
CA THR A 576 -14.41 -9.79 -12.77
C THR A 576 -14.18 -8.53 -11.95
N GLN A 577 -14.99 -8.37 -10.91
CA GLN A 577 -14.81 -7.31 -9.92
C GLN A 577 -13.78 -7.76 -8.89
N PHE A 578 -12.49 -7.57 -9.21
CA PHE A 578 -11.41 -7.81 -8.26
C PHE A 578 -11.43 -6.76 -7.14
N GLY A 579 -11.11 -7.19 -5.92
CA GLY A 579 -10.83 -6.31 -4.80
C GLY A 579 -9.35 -6.32 -4.42
N ALA A 580 -9.04 -5.77 -3.26
CA ALA A 580 -7.72 -5.83 -2.64
C ALA A 580 -7.88 -6.03 -1.13
N TYR A 581 -6.87 -6.62 -0.49
CA TYR A 581 -6.93 -6.94 0.93
C TYR A 581 -6.20 -5.86 1.75
N LEU A 582 -6.95 -5.18 2.62
CA LEU A 582 -6.51 -3.97 3.32
C LEU A 582 -5.30 -4.17 4.26
N ASN A 583 -5.14 -5.36 4.86
CA ASN A 583 -3.95 -5.66 5.66
C ASN A 583 -2.65 -5.71 4.81
N TYR A 584 -2.76 -5.81 3.48
CA TYR A 584 -1.67 -5.61 2.52
C TYR A 584 -1.86 -4.27 1.79
N VAL A 585 -1.97 -3.20 2.59
CA VAL A 585 -2.29 -1.85 2.10
C VAL A 585 -1.30 -1.39 1.03
N ASP A 586 -1.84 -0.79 -0.03
CA ASP A 586 -1.10 -0.36 -1.21
C ASP A 586 -1.07 1.17 -1.26
N PRO A 587 0.07 1.81 -0.93
CA PRO A 587 0.18 3.27 -0.89
C PRO A 587 0.15 3.93 -2.28
N SER A 588 0.16 3.17 -3.37
CA SER A 588 0.08 3.72 -4.74
C SER A 588 -1.35 4.03 -5.19
N LEU A 589 -2.36 3.52 -4.47
CA LEU A 589 -3.76 3.83 -4.77
C LEU A 589 -4.13 5.20 -4.20
N ASP A 590 -4.80 6.02 -5.01
CA ASP A 590 -5.53 7.17 -4.48
C ASP A 590 -6.68 6.72 -3.56
N ALA A 591 -7.19 7.64 -2.74
CA ALA A 591 -8.20 7.34 -1.75
C ALA A 591 -9.46 6.72 -2.37
N ALA A 592 -9.96 7.28 -3.49
CA ALA A 592 -11.17 6.80 -4.13
C ALA A 592 -11.02 5.36 -4.65
N THR A 593 -9.88 5.06 -5.28
CA THR A 593 -9.56 3.71 -5.78
C THR A 593 -9.39 2.75 -4.61
N ALA A 594 -8.64 3.13 -3.57
CA ALA A 594 -8.48 2.36 -2.34
C ALA A 594 -9.84 2.03 -1.70
N HIS A 595 -10.71 3.02 -1.55
CA HIS A 595 -12.06 2.83 -0.99
C HIS A 595 -12.87 1.83 -1.80
N LYS A 596 -12.81 1.93 -3.13
CA LYS A 596 -13.51 1.02 -4.04
C LYS A 596 -13.01 -0.42 -3.89
N VAL A 597 -11.69 -0.65 -3.90
CA VAL A 597 -11.14 -2.02 -3.89
C VAL A 597 -11.11 -2.67 -2.52
N TYR A 598 -11.02 -1.89 -1.44
CA TYR A 598 -11.00 -2.41 -0.06
C TYR A 598 -12.40 -2.61 0.54
N TYR A 599 -13.36 -1.74 0.20
CA TYR A 599 -14.69 -1.76 0.80
C TYR A 599 -15.81 -1.96 -0.21
N GLY A 600 -15.64 -1.53 -1.46
CA GLY A 600 -16.76 -1.42 -2.40
C GLY A 600 -17.79 -0.35 -1.95
N ASP A 601 -18.71 -0.02 -2.85
CA ASP A 601 -19.53 1.20 -2.68
C ASP A 601 -20.45 1.15 -1.45
N ALA A 602 -21.08 0.00 -1.20
CA ALA A 602 -22.08 -0.13 -0.13
C ALA A 602 -21.45 -0.05 1.27
N VAL A 603 -20.36 -0.78 1.52
CA VAL A 603 -19.66 -0.76 2.81
C VAL A 603 -19.00 0.60 3.01
N TYR A 604 -18.37 1.16 1.97
CA TYR A 604 -17.79 2.49 2.04
C TYR A 604 -18.83 3.56 2.38
N ALA A 605 -19.99 3.56 1.74
CA ALA A 605 -21.04 4.55 2.02
C ALA A 605 -21.51 4.50 3.48
N ARG A 606 -21.68 3.29 4.04
CA ARG A 606 -22.04 3.11 5.46
C ARG A 606 -20.91 3.54 6.40
N LEU A 607 -19.67 3.18 6.10
CA LEU A 607 -18.49 3.64 6.84
C LEU A 607 -18.38 5.17 6.82
N LEU A 608 -18.61 5.81 5.66
CA LEU A 608 -18.54 7.26 5.52
C LEU A 608 -19.63 7.97 6.32
N ALA A 609 -20.85 7.42 6.36
CA ALA A 609 -21.92 7.93 7.21
C ALA A 609 -21.54 7.84 8.70
N LEU A 610 -21.01 6.69 9.13
CA LEU A 610 -20.51 6.50 10.49
C LEU A 610 -19.37 7.49 10.82
N LYS A 611 -18.36 7.58 9.95
CA LYS A 611 -17.23 8.50 10.07
C LYS A 611 -17.68 9.94 10.28
N LYS A 612 -18.62 10.42 9.47
CA LYS A 612 -19.18 11.78 9.61
C LYS A 612 -19.87 12.00 10.96
N SER A 613 -20.46 10.96 11.55
CA SER A 613 -21.14 11.08 12.84
C SER A 613 -20.19 11.10 14.04
N ILE A 614 -19.12 10.29 14.03
CA ILE A 614 -18.22 10.12 15.19
C ILE A 614 -16.91 10.88 15.07
N ASP A 615 -16.50 11.24 13.85
CA ASP A 615 -15.27 11.99 13.56
C ASP A 615 -15.45 12.96 12.38
N PRO A 616 -16.31 14.00 12.51
CA PRO A 616 -16.58 14.97 11.45
C PRO A 616 -15.37 15.84 11.07
N GLN A 617 -14.33 15.90 11.91
CA GLN A 617 -13.12 16.69 11.66
C GLN A 617 -11.97 15.84 11.10
N SER A 618 -12.22 14.55 10.85
CA SER A 618 -11.21 13.59 10.43
C SER A 618 -9.97 13.66 11.32
N VAL A 619 -10.13 13.58 12.64
CA VAL A 619 -9.04 13.51 13.61
C VAL A 619 -8.20 12.26 13.34
N PHE A 620 -8.86 11.11 13.15
CA PHE A 620 -8.20 9.89 12.70
C PHE A 620 -8.11 9.91 11.18
N TRP A 621 -6.91 10.10 10.65
CA TRP A 621 -6.72 10.30 9.21
C TRP A 621 -5.38 9.74 8.75
N ASN A 622 -5.37 9.18 7.56
CA ASN A 622 -4.22 8.82 6.73
C ASN A 622 -4.66 9.00 5.25
N PRO A 623 -3.76 8.90 4.26
CA PRO A 623 -4.09 9.14 2.85
C PRO A 623 -5.22 8.28 2.26
N GLN A 624 -5.58 7.16 2.89
CA GLN A 624 -6.65 6.25 2.43
C GLN A 624 -7.75 6.05 3.47
N ALA A 625 -7.74 6.84 4.56
CA ALA A 625 -8.77 6.77 5.60
C ALA A 625 -10.18 7.02 5.02
N ILE A 626 -11.20 6.52 5.69
CA ILE A 626 -12.58 6.78 5.29
C ILE A 626 -12.84 8.29 5.27
N GLY A 627 -13.27 8.79 4.10
CA GLY A 627 -13.52 10.21 3.86
C GLY A 627 -12.26 11.06 3.57
N ALA A 628 -11.12 10.43 3.27
CA ALA A 628 -9.88 11.09 2.86
C ALA A 628 -9.97 11.78 1.49
#